data_AF-A0A0Q5JHD9-F1
#
_entry.id   AF-A0A0Q5JHD9-F1
#
_cell.length_a   1.000
_cell.length_b   1.000
_cell.length_c   1.000
_cell.angle_alpha   90.00
_cell.angle_beta   90.00
_cell.angle_gamma   90.00
#
_symmetry.space_group_name_H-M   'P 1'
#
loop_
_entity.id
_entity.type
_entity.pdbx_description
1 polymer ?
#
loop_
_entity_poly.entity_id
_entity_poly.type
_entity_poly.pdbx_seq_one_letter_code
_entity_poly.pdbx_strand_id
1 'polypeptide(L)'
;MSDIATLVPESADTELAASALRGLDAALDAEGPVRLRLAGQVGELEVPRSALAALAQVLDSFAHGEGVTVLPSQAALTTQQAVDALHVSRPFLIGLLDAGQIEYRTVGTHRRVKAASLVRYLREDDKRRHAAADALTAETRELGFA
;
A
#
# COMPACT_ATOMS: atom_id res chain seq x y z
N MET A 1 6.76 -13.17 16.38
CA MET A 1 7.01 -11.83 15.83
C MET A 1 6.46 -11.87 14.42
N SER A 2 5.55 -10.97 14.04
CA SER A 2 5.03 -10.96 12.66
C SER A 2 6.14 -10.42 11.77
N ASP A 3 6.72 -11.28 10.95
CA ASP A 3 7.77 -10.90 10.01
C ASP A 3 7.19 -9.91 9.01
N ILE A 4 7.72 -8.69 9.04
CA ILE A 4 7.46 -7.68 8.03
C ILE A 4 8.30 -8.09 6.82
N ALA A 5 7.65 -8.57 5.77
CA ALA A 5 8.31 -8.86 4.51
C ALA A 5 8.27 -7.60 3.66
N THR A 6 9.44 -7.02 3.41
CA THR A 6 9.64 -6.01 2.36
C THR A 6 10.18 -6.73 1.14
N LEU A 7 9.42 -6.69 0.06
CA LEU A 7 9.78 -7.24 -1.23
C LEU A 7 10.38 -6.10 -2.05
N VAL A 8 11.63 -6.25 -2.50
CA VAL A 8 12.33 -5.25 -3.31
C VAL A 8 12.50 -5.84 -4.71
N PRO A 9 12.00 -5.18 -5.77
CA PRO A 9 12.15 -5.68 -7.13
C PRO A 9 13.60 -5.59 -7.58
N GLU A 10 14.09 -6.62 -8.27
CA GLU A 10 15.33 -6.53 -9.05
C GLU A 10 15.07 -5.77 -10.37
N SER A 11 16.12 -5.29 -11.03
CA SER A 11 15.97 -4.55 -12.29
C SER A 11 15.24 -5.36 -13.37
N ALA A 12 15.47 -6.68 -13.43
CA ALA A 12 14.78 -7.59 -14.34
C ALA A 12 13.29 -7.79 -13.99
N ASP A 13 12.89 -7.52 -12.75
CA ASP A 13 11.51 -7.72 -12.30
C ASP A 13 10.59 -6.60 -12.77
N THR A 14 11.12 -5.41 -13.07
CA THR A 14 10.33 -4.23 -13.45
C THR A 14 9.56 -4.44 -14.76
N GLU A 15 10.23 -4.89 -15.83
CA GLU A 15 9.61 -5.18 -17.12
C GLU A 15 8.64 -6.36 -17.04
N LEU A 16 9.01 -7.40 -16.30
CA LEU A 16 8.16 -8.57 -16.08
C LEU A 16 6.89 -8.17 -15.30
N ALA A 17 7.02 -7.33 -14.28
CA ALA A 17 5.91 -6.84 -13.48
C ALA A 17 4.94 -6.00 -14.33
N ALA A 18 5.45 -5.10 -15.17
CA ALA A 18 4.63 -4.31 -16.09
C ALA A 18 3.85 -5.18 -17.09
N SER A 19 4.48 -6.26 -17.59
CA SER A 19 3.83 -7.21 -18.49
C SER A 19 2.76 -8.04 -17.77
N ALA A 20 3.08 -8.54 -16.57
CA ALA A 20 2.17 -9.31 -15.75
C ALA A 20 0.95 -8.49 -15.31
N LEU A 21 1.14 -7.22 -14.95
CA LEU A 21 0.06 -6.32 -14.54
C LEU A 21 -1.01 -6.18 -15.63
N ARG A 22 -0.61 -5.96 -16.89
CA ARG A 22 -1.55 -5.88 -18.02
C ARG A 22 -2.39 -7.15 -18.18
N GLY A 23 -1.77 -8.33 -18.00
CA GLY A 23 -2.49 -9.60 -18.04
C GLY A 23 -3.44 -9.79 -16.86
N LEU A 24 -3.06 -9.25 -15.70
CA LEU A 24 -3.84 -9.34 -14.47
C LEU A 24 -5.05 -8.41 -14.46
N ASP A 25 -4.92 -7.19 -14.96
CA ASP A 25 -6.02 -6.23 -15.09
C ASP A 25 -7.13 -6.79 -15.99
N ALA A 26 -6.76 -7.39 -17.13
CA ALA A 26 -7.71 -8.06 -18.01
C ALA A 26 -8.47 -9.21 -17.31
N ALA A 27 -7.81 -9.91 -16.38
CA ALA A 27 -8.45 -10.96 -15.57
C ALA A 27 -9.33 -10.40 -14.44
N LEU A 28 -8.99 -9.22 -13.91
CA LEU A 28 -9.77 -8.49 -12.91
C LEU A 28 -11.04 -7.84 -13.50
N ASP A 29 -11.08 -7.58 -14.80
CA ASP A 29 -12.27 -7.07 -15.48
C ASP A 29 -13.32 -8.15 -15.78
N ALA A 30 -12.92 -9.43 -15.81
CA ALA A 30 -13.84 -10.55 -16.03
C ALA A 30 -14.69 -10.85 -14.78
N GLU A 31 -15.98 -11.16 -14.95
CA GLU A 31 -16.85 -11.62 -13.85
C GLU A 31 -16.60 -13.11 -13.54
N GLY A 32 -16.25 -13.45 -12.30
CA GLY A 32 -16.10 -14.83 -11.83
C GLY A 32 -14.85 -15.13 -10.98
N PRO A 33 -14.65 -16.39 -10.56
CA PRO A 33 -13.42 -16.82 -9.86
C PRO A 33 -12.22 -16.81 -10.82
N VAL A 34 -11.07 -16.34 -10.33
CA VAL A 34 -9.83 -16.31 -11.12
C VAL A 34 -9.02 -17.57 -10.84
N ARG A 35 -8.58 -18.24 -11.90
CA ARG A 35 -7.74 -19.43 -11.84
C ARG A 35 -6.33 -19.10 -12.36
N LEU A 36 -5.34 -19.29 -11.50
CA LEU A 36 -3.93 -19.15 -11.85
C LEU A 36 -3.37 -20.51 -12.25
N ARG A 37 -2.63 -20.55 -13.36
CA ARG A 37 -1.87 -21.73 -13.79
C ARG A 37 -0.40 -21.48 -13.53
N LEU A 38 0.21 -22.33 -12.72
CA LEU A 38 1.63 -22.26 -12.37
C LEU A 38 2.41 -23.25 -13.24
N ALA A 39 3.38 -22.77 -14.01
CA ALA A 39 4.23 -23.64 -14.81
C ALA A 39 5.06 -24.56 -13.90
N GLY A 40 5.01 -25.87 -14.13
CA GLY A 40 5.77 -26.87 -13.35
C GLY A 40 5.00 -27.52 -12.19
N GLN A 41 3.80 -27.03 -11.85
CA GLN A 41 2.87 -27.76 -10.98
C GLN A 41 1.64 -28.17 -11.80
N VAL A 42 1.27 -29.45 -11.74
CA VAL A 42 0.05 -29.94 -12.39
C VAL A 42 -1.15 -29.56 -11.51
N GLY A 43 -1.63 -28.33 -11.65
CA GLY A 43 -2.80 -27.85 -10.92
C GLY A 43 -3.20 -26.41 -11.26
N GLU A 44 -4.50 -26.15 -11.30
CA GLU A 44 -5.05 -24.79 -11.28
C GLU A 44 -5.22 -24.36 -9.82
N LEU A 45 -4.80 -23.14 -9.50
CA LEU A 45 -5.01 -22.53 -8.18
C LEU A 45 -6.15 -21.53 -8.26
N GLU A 46 -7.19 -21.76 -7.45
CA GLU A 46 -8.25 -20.77 -7.22
C GLU A 46 -7.83 -19.80 -6.13
N VAL A 47 -7.89 -18.50 -6.41
CA VAL A 47 -7.55 -17.44 -5.46
C VAL A 47 -8.69 -16.44 -5.30
N PRO A 48 -8.87 -15.84 -4.10
CA PRO A 48 -9.81 -14.75 -3.93
C PRO A 48 -9.46 -13.57 -4.83
N ARG A 49 -10.48 -12.91 -5.40
CA ARG A 49 -10.27 -11.70 -6.22
C ARG A 49 -9.54 -10.58 -5.46
N SER A 50 -9.76 -10.48 -4.16
CA SER A 50 -9.05 -9.51 -3.31
C SER A 50 -7.55 -9.77 -3.23
N ALA A 51 -7.13 -11.04 -3.24
CA ALA A 51 -5.70 -11.40 -3.28
C ALA A 51 -5.09 -11.07 -4.64
N LEU A 52 -5.85 -11.26 -5.72
CA LEU A 52 -5.42 -10.88 -7.07
C LEU A 52 -5.27 -9.36 -7.22
N ALA A 53 -6.23 -8.58 -6.70
CA ALA A 53 -6.14 -7.13 -6.70
C ALA A 53 -4.95 -6.63 -5.87
N ALA A 54 -4.65 -7.29 -4.74
CA ALA A 54 -3.44 -6.99 -3.97
C ALA A 54 -2.17 -7.30 -4.77
N LEU A 55 -2.14 -8.42 -5.49
CA LEU A 55 -1.02 -8.76 -6.38
C LEU A 55 -0.84 -7.72 -7.49
N ALA A 56 -1.93 -7.21 -8.08
CA ALA A 56 -1.87 -6.13 -9.07
C ALA A 56 -1.19 -4.88 -8.50
N GLN A 57 -1.54 -4.48 -7.27
CA GLN A 57 -0.88 -3.36 -6.60
C GLN A 57 0.61 -3.61 -6.37
N VAL A 58 0.99 -4.85 -6.00
CA VAL A 58 2.42 -5.21 -5.85
C VAL A 58 3.15 -5.10 -7.18
N LEU A 59 2.57 -5.62 -8.26
CA LEU A 59 3.15 -5.59 -9.60
C LEU A 59 3.27 -4.15 -10.13
N ASP A 60 2.30 -3.30 -9.83
CA ASP A 60 2.35 -1.88 -10.19
C ASP A 60 3.52 -1.16 -9.49
N SER A 61 3.67 -1.32 -8.18
CA SER A 61 4.84 -0.80 -7.47
C SER A 61 6.15 -1.35 -8.03
N PHE A 62 6.20 -2.65 -8.33
CA PHE A 62 7.39 -3.29 -8.91
C PHE A 62 7.73 -2.77 -10.30
N ALA A 63 6.72 -2.48 -11.13
CA ALA A 63 6.91 -1.88 -12.45
C ALA A 63 7.55 -0.48 -12.36
N HIS A 64 7.31 0.24 -11.27
CA HIS A 64 7.93 1.54 -10.96
C HIS A 64 9.28 1.42 -10.20
N GLY A 65 9.77 0.19 -9.95
CA GLY A 65 10.98 -0.06 -9.18
C GLY A 65 10.83 0.21 -7.69
N GLU A 66 9.60 0.26 -7.19
CA GLU A 66 9.28 0.53 -5.79
C GLU A 66 9.15 -0.76 -4.98
N GLY A 67 9.74 -0.78 -3.79
CA GLY A 67 9.59 -1.89 -2.86
C GLY A 67 8.21 -1.91 -2.19
N VAL A 68 7.69 -3.11 -1.93
CA VAL A 68 6.37 -3.31 -1.32
C VAL A 68 6.53 -3.95 0.04
N THR A 69 5.85 -3.40 1.05
CA THR A 69 5.82 -3.99 2.40
C THR A 69 4.45 -4.55 2.72
N VAL A 70 4.37 -5.85 3.04
CA VAL A 70 3.11 -6.51 3.40
C VAL A 70 2.98 -6.58 4.93
N LEU A 71 1.92 -5.97 5.45
CA LEU A 71 1.62 -5.91 6.88
C LEU A 71 0.30 -6.61 7.19
N PRO A 72 0.29 -7.60 8.11
CA PRO A 72 -0.96 -8.13 8.64
C PRO A 72 -1.79 -7.00 9.28
N SER A 73 -3.10 -6.99 9.06
CA SER A 73 -4.00 -5.95 9.58
C SER A 73 -3.93 -5.78 11.10
N GLN A 74 -3.74 -6.89 11.82
CA GLN A 74 -3.61 -6.94 13.28
C GLN A 74 -2.17 -6.75 13.80
N ALA A 75 -1.23 -6.43 12.91
CA ALA A 75 0.15 -6.17 13.30
C ALA A 75 0.25 -4.91 14.18
N ALA A 76 1.13 -5.00 15.18
CA ALA A 76 1.48 -3.90 16.06
C ALA A 76 2.89 -3.42 15.69
N LEU A 77 2.98 -2.22 15.13
CA LEU A 77 4.23 -1.62 14.65
C LEU A 77 4.94 -0.91 15.80
N THR A 78 6.26 -0.96 15.80
CA THR A 78 7.06 -0.03 16.61
C THR A 78 6.87 1.39 16.10
N THR A 79 7.12 2.39 16.95
CA THR A 79 7.13 3.79 16.53
C THR A 79 8.08 4.02 15.36
N GLN A 80 9.24 3.34 15.34
CA GLN A 80 10.17 3.48 14.21
C GLN A 80 9.59 2.94 12.91
N GLN A 81 9.03 1.72 12.92
CA GLN A 81 8.39 1.14 11.73
C GLN A 81 7.24 2.02 11.21
N ALA A 82 6.48 2.64 12.11
CA ALA A 82 5.41 3.57 11.70
C ALA A 82 5.96 4.89 11.12
N VAL A 83 7.11 5.37 11.61
CA VAL A 83 7.81 6.53 11.03
C VAL A 83 8.30 6.21 9.62
N ASP A 84 8.97 5.07 9.47
CA ASP A 84 9.52 4.63 8.18
C ASP A 84 8.39 4.45 7.16
N ALA A 85 7.28 3.83 7.56
CA ALA A 85 6.11 3.64 6.69
C ALA A 85 5.43 4.95 6.28
N LEU A 86 5.45 5.99 7.12
CA LEU A 86 4.86 7.29 6.81
C LEU A 86 5.82 8.23 6.06
N HIS A 87 7.11 7.92 5.99
CA HIS A 87 8.15 8.83 5.47
C HIS A 87 8.14 10.21 6.16
N VAL A 88 7.91 10.24 7.48
CA VAL A 88 7.83 11.48 8.29
C VAL A 88 8.93 11.55 9.34
N SER A 89 9.01 12.65 10.08
CA SER A 89 9.88 12.73 11.25
C SER A 89 9.26 12.05 12.48
N ARG A 90 10.10 11.54 13.39
CA ARG A 90 9.65 10.99 14.69
C ARG A 90 8.74 11.95 15.47
N PRO A 91 9.09 13.24 15.65
CA PRO A 91 8.22 14.19 16.34
C PRO A 91 6.84 14.33 15.71
N PHE A 92 6.77 14.30 14.38
CA PHE A 92 5.50 14.38 13.67
C PHE A 92 4.59 13.19 13.98
N LEU A 93 5.12 11.95 13.90
CA LEU A 93 4.34 10.77 14.29
C LEU A 93 3.87 10.86 15.74
N ILE A 94 4.73 11.29 16.68
CA ILE A 94 4.33 11.43 18.09
C ILE A 94 3.17 12.41 18.23
N GLY A 95 3.19 13.54 17.52
CA GLY A 95 2.06 14.48 17.48
C GLY A 95 0.76 13.84 17.01
N LEU A 96 0.80 13.00 15.96
CA LEU A 96 -0.38 12.27 15.48
C LEU A 96 -0.92 11.25 16.49
N LEU A 97 -0.03 10.57 17.21
CA LEU A 97 -0.39 9.62 18.26
C LEU A 97 -1.02 10.32 19.46
N ASP A 98 -0.40 11.40 19.92
CA ASP A 98 -0.90 12.16 21.07
C ASP A 98 -2.21 12.90 20.73
N ALA A 99 -2.42 13.28 19.47
CA ALA A 99 -3.68 13.83 18.96
C ALA A 99 -4.77 12.76 18.70
N GLY A 100 -4.48 11.47 18.90
CA GLY A 100 -5.43 10.37 18.70
C GLY A 100 -5.79 10.10 17.23
N GLN A 101 -5.07 10.68 16.27
CA GLN A 101 -5.31 10.46 14.84
C GLN A 101 -4.89 9.07 14.40
N ILE A 102 -3.86 8.52 15.05
CA ILE A 102 -3.39 7.15 14.85
C ILE A 102 -3.46 6.40 16.18
N GLU A 103 -4.18 5.28 16.19
CA GLU A 103 -4.32 4.45 17.38
C GLU A 103 -3.02 3.69 17.71
N TYR A 104 -2.67 3.68 18.99
CA TYR A 104 -1.59 2.87 19.53
C TYR A 104 -2.00 2.25 20.86
N ARG A 105 -1.21 1.27 21.31
CA ARG A 105 -1.25 0.72 22.67
C ARG A 105 0.13 0.78 23.29
N THR A 106 0.20 0.77 24.61
CA THR A 106 1.47 0.69 25.33
C THR A 106 1.74 -0.76 25.72
N VAL A 107 2.96 -1.23 25.48
CA VAL A 107 3.46 -2.54 25.91
C VAL A 107 4.72 -2.30 26.74
N GLY A 108 4.60 -2.45 28.06
CA GLY A 108 5.63 -2.01 28.99
C GLY A 108 5.79 -0.49 28.93
N THR A 109 6.98 -0.02 28.54
CA THR A 109 7.30 1.41 28.35
C THR A 109 7.21 1.87 26.90
N HIS A 110 6.96 0.97 25.95
CA HIS A 110 7.01 1.29 24.52
C HIS A 110 5.62 1.38 23.89
N ARG A 111 5.44 2.40 23.05
CA ARG A 111 4.26 2.52 22.18
C ARG A 111 4.32 1.47 21.06
N ARG A 112 3.14 0.96 20.70
CA ARG A 112 2.91 0.02 19.60
C ARG A 112 1.72 0.50 18.78
N VAL A 113 2.00 0.95 17.56
CA VAL A 113 1.03 1.54 16.64
C VAL A 113 0.22 0.44 15.98
N LYS A 114 -1.11 0.58 15.90
CA LYS A 114 -1.95 -0.38 15.19
C LYS A 114 -1.77 -0.19 13.68
N ALA A 115 -1.31 -1.21 12.96
CA ALA A 115 -1.10 -1.13 11.52
C ALA A 115 -2.37 -0.68 10.76
N ALA A 116 -3.54 -1.23 11.12
CA ALA A 116 -4.81 -0.82 10.52
C ALA A 116 -5.11 0.67 10.67
N SER A 117 -4.79 1.27 11.83
CA SER A 117 -5.00 2.70 12.05
C SER A 117 -4.00 3.55 11.26
N LEU A 118 -2.75 3.08 11.11
CA LEU A 118 -1.75 3.74 10.30
C LEU A 118 -2.17 3.78 8.83
N VAL A 119 -2.59 2.63 8.28
CA VAL A 119 -3.08 2.51 6.89
C VAL A 119 -4.32 3.38 6.66
N ARG A 120 -5.24 3.44 7.63
CA ARG A 120 -6.39 4.35 7.56
C ARG A 120 -5.95 5.81 7.45
N TYR A 121 -5.01 6.24 8.29
CA TYR A 121 -4.46 7.59 8.24
C TYR A 121 -3.81 7.91 6.88
N LEU A 122 -2.99 7.01 6.35
CA LEU A 122 -2.37 7.15 5.01
C LEU A 122 -3.41 7.38 3.91
N ARG A 123 -4.49 6.59 3.91
CA ARG A 123 -5.57 6.72 2.91
C ARG A 123 -6.33 8.03 3.04
N GLU A 124 -6.60 8.48 4.27
CA GLU A 124 -7.27 9.76 4.52
C GLU A 124 -6.37 10.93 4.09
N ASP A 125 -5.07 10.84 4.39
CA ASP A 125 -4.08 11.83 4.00
C ASP A 125 -3.92 11.96 2.48
N ASP A 126 -3.83 10.83 1.79
CA ASP A 126 -3.70 10.80 0.33
C ASP A 126 -4.93 11.38 -0.37
N LYS A 127 -6.14 11.10 0.14
CA LYS A 127 -7.38 11.74 -0.33
C LYS A 127 -7.37 13.26 -0.13
N ARG A 128 -6.88 13.75 1.01
CA ARG A 128 -6.74 15.20 1.24
C ARG A 128 -5.77 15.85 0.27
N ARG A 129 -4.64 15.18 -0.01
CA ARG A 129 -3.64 15.66 -0.98
C ARG A 129 -4.21 15.75 -2.39
N HIS A 130 -4.91 14.72 -2.87
CA HIS A 130 -5.57 14.74 -4.17
C HIS A 130 -6.63 15.86 -4.26
N ALA A 131 -7.51 15.98 -3.25
CA ALA A 131 -8.53 17.03 -3.24
C ALA A 131 -7.93 18.46 -3.28
N ALA A 132 -6.79 18.68 -2.62
CA ALA A 132 -6.09 19.96 -2.67
C ALA A 132 -5.47 20.24 -4.05
N ALA A 133 -4.88 19.22 -4.70
CA ALA A 133 -4.36 19.34 -6.06
C ALA A 133 -5.48 19.62 -7.09
N ASP A 134 -6.63 18.96 -6.94
CA ASP A 134 -7.80 19.20 -7.78
C ASP A 134 -8.32 20.63 -7.61
N ALA A 135 -8.38 21.13 -6.37
CA ALA A 135 -8.79 22.51 -6.08
C ALA A 135 -7.85 23.54 -6.73
N LEU A 136 -6.53 23.35 -6.61
CA LEU A 136 -5.54 24.21 -7.27
C LEU A 136 -5.68 24.18 -8.80
N THR A 137 -5.94 23.01 -9.38
CA THR A 137 -6.16 22.87 -10.83
C THR A 137 -7.45 23.56 -11.27
N ALA A 138 -8.53 23.44 -10.48
CA ALA A 138 -9.79 24.12 -10.73
C ALA A 138 -9.64 25.65 -10.67
N GLU A 139 -8.93 26.16 -9.66
CA GLU A 139 -8.63 27.59 -9.51
C GLU A 139 -7.77 28.12 -10.66
N THR A 140 -6.75 27.37 -11.08
CA THR A 140 -5.90 27.72 -12.25
C THR A 140 -6.71 27.79 -13.55
N ARG A 141 -7.72 26.90 -13.71
CA ARG A 141 -8.64 26.91 -14.85
C ARG A 141 -9.62 28.09 -14.79
N GLU A 142 -10.12 28.46 -13.62
CA GLU A 142 -10.94 29.66 -13.42
C GLU A 142 -10.18 30.96 -13.66
N LEU A 143 -8.89 31.00 -13.29
CA LEU A 143 -8.01 32.15 -13.50
C LEU A 143 -7.46 32.26 -14.94
N GLY A 144 -7.83 31.34 -15.85
CA GLY A 144 -7.53 31.44 -17.28
C GLY A 144 -6.08 31.15 -17.66
N PHE A 145 -5.35 30.39 -16.85
CA PHE A 145 -3.96 30.01 -17.13
C PHE A 145 -3.80 28.71 -17.95
N ALA A 146 -4.81 28.33 -18.75
CA ALA A 146 -4.77 27.16 -19.64
C ALA A 146 -5.32 27.49 -21.02
#